data_AF-A0A382PYX4-F1
#
_entry.id   AF-A0A382PYX4-F1
#
_cell.length_a   1.000
_cell.length_b   1.000
_cell.length_c   1.000
_cell.angle_alpha   90.00
_cell.angle_beta   90.00
_cell.angle_gamma   90.00
#
_symmetry.space_group_name_H-M   'P 1'
#
loop_
_entity.id
_entity.type
_entity.pdbx_description
1 polymer ?
#
loop_
_entity_poly.entity_id
_entity_poly.type
_entity_poly.pdbx_seq_one_letter_code
_entity_poly.pdbx_strand_id
1 'polypeptide(L)'
;MLDGRIKTLHPKIHAGILSIRSNKKHKKQLKYNNFEEIDLVIVNFYPLEEAVKKTINLDKIIKNIDIGGPTLVRAAAKNFKDVAVITSPLQYNNFLNEIKKN
;
A
#
# COMPACT_ATOMS: atom_id res chain seq x y z
N MET A 1 -3.60 -10.71 -15.71
CA MET A 1 -3.46 -9.61 -16.69
C MET A 1 -2.10 -8.93 -16.50
N LEU A 2 -1.39 -8.63 -17.60
CA LEU A 2 -0.08 -7.95 -17.63
C LEU A 2 0.94 -8.49 -16.61
N ASP A 3 1.09 -9.82 -16.50
CA ASP A 3 2.05 -10.47 -15.58
C ASP A 3 1.98 -9.98 -14.13
N GLY A 4 0.78 -9.58 -13.68
CA GLY A 4 0.56 -9.09 -12.31
C GLY A 4 0.98 -7.64 -12.07
N ARG A 5 1.40 -6.88 -13.09
CA ARG A 5 1.83 -5.47 -12.96
C ARG A 5 0.75 -4.53 -12.42
N ILE A 6 -0.51 -4.93 -12.52
CA ILE A 6 -1.68 -4.15 -12.07
C ILE A 6 -2.48 -4.86 -10.96
N LYS A 7 -1.92 -5.89 -10.34
CA LYS A 7 -2.66 -6.75 -9.39
C LYS A 7 -3.23 -5.98 -8.19
N THR A 8 -2.57 -4.89 -7.77
CA THR A 8 -3.02 -4.04 -6.67
C THR A 8 -3.63 -2.71 -7.11
N LEU A 9 -3.53 -2.35 -8.39
CA LEU A 9 -4.02 -1.09 -8.95
C LEU A 9 -5.52 -1.20 -9.27
N HIS A 10 -6.31 -1.47 -8.25
CA HIS A 10 -7.74 -1.73 -8.37
C HIS A 10 -8.56 -0.83 -7.43
N PRO A 11 -9.72 -0.29 -7.87
CA PRO A 11 -10.57 0.55 -7.04
C PRO A 11 -10.96 -0.09 -5.71
N LYS A 12 -11.26 -1.40 -5.69
CA LYS A 12 -11.57 -2.14 -4.44
C LYS A 12 -10.50 -1.97 -3.36
N ILE A 13 -9.22 -1.95 -3.74
CA ILE A 13 -8.10 -1.82 -2.80
C ILE A 13 -7.91 -0.35 -2.43
N HIS A 14 -7.78 0.53 -3.41
CA HIS A 14 -7.51 1.94 -3.15
C HIS A 14 -8.67 2.68 -2.49
N ALA A 15 -9.92 2.30 -2.77
CA ALA A 15 -11.08 2.85 -2.09
C ALA A 15 -11.13 2.42 -0.62
N GLY A 16 -10.76 1.17 -0.30
CA GLY A 16 -10.66 0.71 1.07
C GLY A 16 -9.57 1.43 1.87
N ILE A 17 -8.46 1.80 1.23
CA ILE A 17 -7.38 2.56 1.85
C ILE A 17 -7.72 4.07 1.98
N LEU A 18 -8.36 4.66 0.96
CA LEU A 18 -8.56 6.12 0.87
C LEU A 18 -9.94 6.59 1.35
N SER A 19 -10.82 5.69 1.78
CA SER A 19 -12.09 6.08 2.37
C SER A 19 -11.86 6.81 3.69
N ILE A 20 -12.37 8.04 3.79
CA ILE A 20 -12.36 8.79 5.05
C ILE A 20 -13.54 8.28 5.88
N ARG A 21 -13.28 7.66 7.03
CA ARG A 21 -14.31 6.93 7.79
C ARG A 21 -15.40 7.85 8.35
N SER A 22 -15.04 9.07 8.69
CA SER A 22 -16.01 10.09 9.15
C SER A 22 -16.90 10.62 8.02
N ASN A 23 -16.55 10.37 6.74
CA ASN A 23 -17.29 10.87 5.59
C ASN A 23 -18.43 9.92 5.17
N LYS A 24 -19.67 10.34 5.45
CA LYS A 24 -20.89 9.58 5.08
C LYS A 24 -21.00 9.28 3.58
N LYS A 25 -20.46 10.12 2.70
CA LYS A 25 -20.47 9.90 1.24
C LYS A 25 -19.54 8.73 0.87
N HIS A 26 -18.34 8.68 1.43
CA HIS A 26 -17.38 7.61 1.17
C HIS A 26 -17.93 6.26 1.64
N LYS A 27 -18.51 6.21 2.85
CA LYS A 27 -19.17 4.99 3.37
C LYS A 27 -20.27 4.45 2.45
N LYS A 28 -21.13 5.35 1.91
CA LYS A 28 -22.16 4.96 0.95
C LYS A 28 -21.56 4.40 -0.34
N GLN A 29 -20.50 5.02 -0.85
CA GLN A 29 -19.80 4.56 -2.06
C GLN A 29 -19.16 3.19 -1.87
N LEU A 30 -18.50 2.93 -0.74
CA LEU A 30 -17.95 1.61 -0.43
C LEU A 30 -19.04 0.54 -0.38
N LYS A 31 -20.12 0.80 0.36
CA LYS A 31 -21.26 -0.14 0.47
C LYS A 31 -21.90 -0.43 -0.88
N TYR A 32 -22.12 0.60 -1.71
CA TYR A 32 -22.70 0.43 -3.04
C TYR A 32 -21.84 -0.47 -3.95
N ASN A 33 -20.52 -0.34 -3.86
CA ASN A 33 -19.58 -1.14 -4.67
C ASN A 33 -19.19 -2.48 -4.02
N ASN A 34 -19.75 -2.83 -2.85
CA ASN A 34 -19.35 -3.99 -2.05
C ASN A 34 -17.85 -4.02 -1.74
N PHE A 35 -17.31 -2.87 -1.31
CA PHE A 35 -15.93 -2.69 -0.88
C PHE A 35 -15.85 -2.52 0.63
N GLU A 36 -14.73 -2.93 1.22
CA GLU A 36 -14.44 -2.84 2.65
C GLU A 36 -13.32 -1.83 2.92
N GLU A 37 -13.28 -1.29 4.13
CA GLU A 37 -12.20 -0.42 4.61
C GLU A 37 -10.93 -1.26 4.87
N ILE A 38 -9.76 -0.65 4.73
CA ILE A 38 -8.46 -1.27 5.05
C ILE A 38 -7.80 -0.46 6.16
N ASP A 39 -7.58 -1.09 7.31
CA ASP A 39 -7.05 -0.43 8.50
C ASP A 39 -5.51 -0.36 8.53
N LEU A 40 -4.85 -1.31 7.87
CA LEU A 40 -3.40 -1.50 7.92
C LEU A 40 -2.85 -1.88 6.54
N VAL A 41 -1.81 -1.18 6.12
CA VAL A 41 -1.05 -1.48 4.90
C VAL A 41 0.40 -1.78 5.27
N ILE A 42 0.85 -3.00 4.98
CA ILE A 42 2.25 -3.40 5.16
C ILE A 42 2.85 -3.71 3.79
N VAL A 43 3.87 -2.95 3.38
CA VAL A 43 4.49 -3.07 2.06
C VAL A 43 6.00 -2.87 2.17
N ASN A 44 6.77 -3.84 1.71
CA ASN A 44 8.23 -3.69 1.58
C ASN A 44 8.58 -3.38 0.12
N PHE A 45 9.54 -2.48 -0.10
CA PHE A 45 9.98 -2.13 -1.44
C PHE A 45 11.07 -3.07 -1.94
N TYR A 46 11.07 -3.30 -3.25
CA TYR A 46 12.21 -3.92 -3.91
C TYR A 46 13.37 -2.92 -3.97
N PRO A 47 14.60 -3.29 -3.57
CA PRO A 47 15.73 -2.38 -3.52
C PRO A 47 16.26 -2.10 -4.94
N LEU A 48 15.64 -1.16 -5.65
CA LEU A 48 16.03 -0.79 -7.01
C LEU A 48 17.50 -0.35 -7.10
N GLU A 49 17.99 0.35 -6.08
CA GLU A 49 19.40 0.76 -6.00
C GLU A 49 20.35 -0.44 -6.05
N GLU A 50 20.03 -1.53 -5.34
CA GLU A 50 20.83 -2.75 -5.40
C GLU A 50 20.76 -3.41 -6.77
N ALA A 51 19.59 -3.37 -7.43
CA ALA A 51 19.43 -3.93 -8.76
C ALA A 51 20.31 -3.20 -9.79
N VAL A 52 20.38 -1.88 -9.71
CA VAL A 52 21.24 -1.04 -10.57
C VAL A 52 22.72 -1.33 -10.32
N LYS A 53 23.13 -1.57 -9.07
CA LYS A 53 24.53 -1.95 -8.74
C LYS A 53 24.92 -3.33 -9.29
N LYS A 54 23.95 -4.23 -9.48
CA LYS A 54 24.19 -5.63 -9.89
C LYS A 54 24.28 -5.85 -11.40
N THR A 55 23.79 -4.92 -12.24
CA THR A 55 23.79 -5.09 -13.70
C THR A 55 23.65 -3.78 -14.47
N ILE A 56 24.22 -3.72 -15.67
CA ILE A 56 23.98 -2.62 -16.64
C ILE A 56 22.80 -2.90 -17.59
N ASN A 57 22.20 -4.09 -17.51
CA ASN A 57 21.08 -4.45 -18.37
C ASN A 57 19.82 -3.67 -17.97
N LEU A 58 19.42 -2.73 -18.83
CA LEU A 58 18.32 -1.81 -18.59
C LEU A 58 16.97 -2.54 -18.42
N ASP A 59 16.69 -3.58 -19.22
CA ASP A 59 15.43 -4.32 -19.11
C ASP A 59 15.27 -5.00 -17.75
N LYS A 60 16.37 -5.53 -17.20
CA LYS A 60 16.39 -6.10 -15.84
C LYS A 60 16.13 -5.04 -14.77
N ILE A 61 16.68 -3.84 -14.94
CA ILE A 61 16.45 -2.73 -14.01
C ILE A 61 15.00 -2.26 -14.09
N ILE A 62 14.47 -2.04 -15.30
CA ILE A 62 13.09 -1.56 -15.52
C ILE A 62 12.06 -2.54 -14.93
N LYS A 63 12.29 -3.86 -15.05
CA LYS A 63 11.40 -4.87 -14.46
C LYS A 63 11.31 -4.81 -12.93
N ASN A 64 12.34 -4.26 -12.27
CA ASN A 64 12.37 -4.09 -10.82
C ASN A 64 11.74 -2.78 -10.32
N ILE A 65 11.27 -1.92 -11.23
CA ILE A 65 10.54 -0.70 -10.86
C ILE A 65 9.14 -1.10 -10.40
N ASP A 66 8.89 -0.95 -9.10
CA ASP A 66 7.59 -1.19 -8.49
C ASP A 66 6.67 0.02 -8.66
N ILE A 67 5.44 -0.25 -9.10
CA ILE A 67 4.36 0.74 -9.20
C ILE A 67 3.34 0.51 -8.09
N GLY A 68 3.00 -0.75 -7.83
CA GLY A 68 1.93 -1.11 -6.90
C GLY A 68 2.30 -0.78 -5.46
N GLY A 69 3.49 -1.18 -5.02
CA GLY A 69 3.95 -0.94 -3.64
C GLY A 69 3.97 0.55 -3.27
N PRO A 70 4.66 1.41 -4.04
CA PRO A 70 4.65 2.86 -3.79
C PRO A 70 3.25 3.47 -3.81
N THR A 71 2.36 3.00 -4.69
CA THR A 71 0.98 3.50 -4.75
C THR A 71 0.20 3.14 -3.48
N LEU A 72 0.33 1.91 -2.97
CA LEU A 72 -0.30 1.47 -1.72
C LEU A 72 0.20 2.28 -0.52
N VAL A 73 1.51 2.42 -0.39
CA VAL A 73 2.13 3.17 0.72
C VAL A 73 1.70 4.63 0.69
N ARG A 74 1.70 5.27 -0.48
CA ARG A 74 1.25 6.67 -0.61
C ARG A 74 -0.24 6.84 -0.30
N ALA A 75 -1.07 5.88 -0.71
CA ALA A 75 -2.49 5.91 -0.42
C ALA A 75 -2.74 5.83 1.10
N ALA A 76 -2.07 4.90 1.79
CA ALA A 76 -2.22 4.73 3.23
C ALA A 76 -1.65 5.93 4.00
N ALA A 77 -0.45 6.40 3.64
CA ALA A 77 0.15 7.60 4.25
C ALA A 77 -0.71 8.85 4.06
N LYS A 78 -1.40 9.01 2.91
CA LYS A 78 -2.36 10.10 2.71
C LYS A 78 -3.55 10.01 3.66
N ASN A 79 -4.01 8.81 3.98
CA ASN A 79 -5.15 8.56 4.85
C ASN A 79 -4.73 8.16 6.29
N PHE A 80 -3.59 8.66 6.77
CA PHE A 80 -2.97 8.26 8.05
C PHE A 80 -3.87 8.39 9.29
N LYS A 81 -4.91 9.22 9.23
CA LYS A 81 -5.89 9.36 10.31
C LYS A 81 -6.71 8.09 10.52
N ASP A 82 -6.97 7.38 9.42
CA ASP A 82 -7.82 6.21 9.38
C ASP A 82 -7.04 4.93 9.08
N VAL A 83 -5.83 5.00 8.51
CA VAL A 83 -5.06 3.83 8.04
C VAL A 83 -3.62 3.89 8.54
N ALA A 84 -3.16 2.82 9.18
CA ALA A 84 -1.76 2.64 9.54
C ALA A 84 -0.95 2.11 8.35
N VAL A 85 0.31 2.55 8.22
CA VAL A 85 1.23 2.09 7.17
C VAL A 85 2.57 1.68 7.74
N ILE A 86 3.06 0.52 7.30
CA ILE A 86 4.37 -0.02 7.67
C ILE A 86 5.16 -0.35 6.40
N THR A 87 6.39 0.14 6.32
CA THR A 87 7.25 -0.03 5.15
C THR A 87 8.52 -0.85 5.42
N SER A 88 8.77 -1.17 6.69
CA SER A 88 9.93 -1.96 7.10
C SER A 88 9.58 -2.91 8.25
N PRO A 89 10.07 -4.16 8.23
CA PRO A 89 9.92 -5.11 9.34
C PRO A 89 10.46 -4.56 10.68
N LEU A 90 11.42 -3.65 10.64
CA LEU A 90 11.96 -2.99 11.84
C LEU A 90 10.90 -2.22 12.64
N GLN A 91 9.78 -1.86 12.01
CA GLN A 91 8.68 -1.13 12.66
C GLN A 91 7.68 -2.06 13.37
N TYR A 92 7.73 -3.39 13.16
CA TYR A 92 6.73 -4.31 13.68
C TYR A 92 6.66 -4.31 15.21
N ASN A 93 7.81 -4.34 15.90
CA ASN A 93 7.83 -4.35 17.36
C ASN A 93 7.18 -3.09 17.94
N ASN A 94 7.48 -1.92 17.39
CA ASN A 94 6.89 -0.65 17.82
C ASN A 94 5.38 -0.65 17.56
N PHE A 95 4.95 -1.08 16.38
CA PHE A 95 3.53 -1.16 16.03
C PHE A 95 2.74 -2.11 16.94
N LEU A 96 3.27 -3.32 17.19
CA LEU A 96 2.64 -4.30 18.08
C LEU A 96 2.54 -3.77 19.52
N ASN A 97 3.55 -3.03 19.98
CA ASN A 97 3.53 -2.41 21.30
C ASN A 97 2.45 -1.32 21.39
N GLU A 98 2.30 -0.49 20.37
CA GLU A 98 1.25 0.55 20.34
C GLU A 98 -0.16 -0.04 20.28
N ILE A 99 -0.36 -1.14 19.53
CA ILE A 99 -1.65 -1.85 19.52
C ILE A 99 -1.99 -2.42 20.89
N LYS A 100 -1.02 -3.01 21.60
CA LYS A 100 -1.25 -3.65 22.91
C LYS A 100 -1.53 -2.65 24.05
N LYS A 101 -1.16 -1.37 23.88
CA LYS A 101 -1.37 -0.32 24.90
C LYS A 101 -2.77 0.27 24.87
N ASN A 102 -3.50 0.11 23.77
CA ASN A 102 -4.88 0.57 23.59
C ASN A 102 -5.85 -0.60 23.71
#